data_AF-A0A3D4UKA0-F1
#
_entry.id   AF-A0A3D4UKA0-F1
#
_cell.length_a   1.000
_cell.length_b   1.000
_cell.length_c   1.000
_cell.angle_alpha   90.00
_cell.angle_beta   90.00
_cell.angle_gamma   90.00
#
_symmetry.space_group_name_H-M   'P 1'
#
loop_
_entity.id
_entity.type
_entity.pdbx_description
1 polymer ?
#
loop_
_entity_poly.entity_id
_entity_poly.type
_entity_poly.pdbx_seq_one_letter_code
_entity_poly.pdbx_strand_id
1 'polypeptide(L)'
;PRDGQWGVVFNSQDSVYGGSGYGTSGSFDAEAIANGPHPQSVSLQIPAMGMLVLMHEPASQCAADYNDDGDLNFFDVSAFLVAFSNEEPSADLSGDGSFNFFDVSAFLTQFTQGCP
;
A
#
# COMPACT_ATOMS: atom_id res chain seq x y z
N PRO A 1 5.35 -2.74 12.05
CA PRO A 1 5.60 -1.95 10.82
C PRO A 1 4.35 -1.11 10.50
N ARG A 2 4.43 -0.19 9.55
CA ARG A 2 3.22 0.29 8.87
C ARG A 2 2.73 -0.78 7.90
N ASP A 3 1.46 -0.72 7.59
CA ASP A 3 0.86 -1.57 6.57
C ASP A 3 1.48 -1.32 5.18
N GLY A 4 1.35 -2.29 4.29
CA GLY A 4 1.91 -2.25 2.94
C GLY A 4 3.26 -2.93 2.78
N GLN A 5 3.89 -2.65 1.65
CA GLN A 5 5.07 -3.36 1.20
C GLN A 5 6.36 -2.78 1.82
N TRP A 6 7.30 -3.65 2.12
CA TRP A 6 8.62 -3.28 2.63
C TRP A 6 9.68 -3.87 1.72
N GLY A 7 10.52 -3.01 1.17
CA GLY A 7 11.65 -3.39 0.31
C GLY A 7 12.96 -3.43 1.09
N VAL A 8 13.77 -4.46 0.89
CA VAL A 8 15.16 -4.49 1.37
C VAL A 8 16.01 -3.59 0.49
N VAL A 9 16.43 -2.45 1.04
CA VAL A 9 17.35 -1.52 0.36
C VAL A 9 18.79 -1.99 0.49
N PHE A 10 19.12 -2.56 1.64
CA PHE A 10 20.47 -3.02 1.92
C PHE A 10 20.45 -4.19 2.89
N ASN A 11 21.14 -5.26 2.51
CA ASN A 11 21.52 -6.34 3.42
C ASN A 11 23.05 -6.47 3.40
N SER A 12 23.69 -6.21 4.54
CA SER A 12 25.16 -6.32 4.67
C SER A 12 25.71 -7.73 4.38
N GLN A 13 24.85 -8.75 4.41
CA GLN A 13 25.22 -10.13 4.08
C GLN A 13 24.90 -10.50 2.64
N ASP A 14 24.44 -9.57 1.80
CA ASP A 14 24.22 -9.85 0.39
C ASP A 14 25.54 -10.26 -0.28
N SER A 15 25.46 -11.29 -1.12
CA SER A 15 26.59 -11.81 -1.90
C SER A 15 27.24 -10.76 -2.81
N VAL A 16 26.48 -9.75 -3.26
CA VAL A 16 27.00 -8.64 -4.07
C VAL A 16 28.05 -7.81 -3.32
N TYR A 17 27.96 -7.79 -1.98
CA TYR A 17 28.92 -7.11 -1.10
C TYR A 17 29.93 -8.08 -0.48
N GLY A 18 30.02 -9.32 -0.97
CA GLY A 18 30.91 -10.35 -0.42
C GLY A 18 30.39 -10.98 0.87
N GLY A 19 29.11 -10.79 1.20
CA GLY A 19 28.44 -11.44 2.31
C GLY A 19 28.05 -12.90 2.00
N SER A 20 27.47 -13.56 3.00
CA SER A 20 27.09 -14.98 2.93
C SER A 20 25.88 -15.29 2.03
N GLY A 21 25.19 -14.27 1.51
CA GLY A 21 23.90 -14.39 0.83
C GLY A 21 22.72 -14.72 1.76
N TYR A 22 22.94 -14.72 3.08
CA TYR A 22 21.94 -15.11 4.06
C TYR A 22 21.10 -13.92 4.54
N GLY A 23 19.81 -14.15 4.77
CA GLY A 23 18.88 -13.17 5.33
C GLY A 23 17.78 -12.73 4.36
N THR A 24 16.94 -11.81 4.82
CA THR A 24 15.83 -11.29 4.00
C THR A 24 16.37 -10.48 2.81
N SER A 25 15.76 -10.68 1.64
CA SER A 25 16.03 -9.95 0.38
C SER A 25 14.73 -9.70 -0.37
N GLY A 26 14.75 -8.82 -1.37
CA GLY A 26 13.56 -8.46 -2.15
C GLY A 26 12.57 -7.59 -1.37
N SER A 27 11.29 -7.67 -1.75
CA SER A 27 10.18 -6.99 -1.08
C SER A 27 9.20 -7.99 -0.48
N PHE A 28 8.49 -7.56 0.55
CA PHE A 28 7.52 -8.37 1.29
C PHE A 28 6.44 -7.49 1.92
N ASP A 29 5.24 -8.02 2.10
CA ASP A 29 4.12 -7.29 2.69
C ASP A 29 4.13 -7.40 4.22
N ALA A 30 3.67 -6.34 4.89
CA ALA A 30 3.34 -6.41 6.30
C ALA A 30 2.08 -7.27 6.49
N GLU A 31 2.10 -8.17 7.46
CA GLU A 31 0.94 -9.00 7.77
C GLU A 31 0.15 -8.38 8.92
N ALA A 32 -1.19 -8.42 8.80
CA ALA A 32 -2.16 -7.95 9.80
C ALA A 32 -2.23 -8.84 11.05
N ILE A 33 -1.07 -9.11 11.63
CA ILE A 33 -0.86 -9.86 12.85
C ILE A 33 -0.45 -8.87 13.93
N ALA A 34 -1.38 -8.59 14.83
CA ALA A 34 -1.17 -7.65 15.92
C ALA A 34 -0.20 -8.20 16.98
N ASN A 35 0.70 -7.35 17.48
CA ASN A 35 1.58 -7.62 18.61
C ASN A 35 1.68 -6.40 19.53
N GLY A 36 1.00 -6.46 20.67
CA GLY A 36 0.92 -5.35 21.62
C GLY A 36 0.24 -4.12 20.98
N PRO A 37 0.87 -2.94 21.00
CA PRO A 37 0.31 -1.73 20.39
C PRO A 37 0.49 -1.65 18.87
N HIS A 38 1.13 -2.65 18.24
CA HIS A 38 1.42 -2.64 16.81
C HIS A 38 0.41 -3.54 16.05
N PRO A 39 -0.34 -2.99 15.08
CA PRO A 39 -1.37 -3.75 14.35
C PRO A 39 -0.78 -4.70 13.29
N GLN A 40 0.44 -4.43 12.84
CA GLN A 40 1.09 -5.12 11.72
C GLN A 40 2.44 -5.69 12.17
N SER A 41 2.77 -6.87 11.66
CA SER A 41 4.02 -7.58 11.93
C SER A 41 4.73 -8.01 10.65
N VAL A 42 6.02 -8.29 10.74
CA VAL A 42 6.79 -8.86 9.65
C VAL A 42 7.84 -9.83 10.16
N SER A 43 8.04 -10.93 9.43
CA SER A 43 9.03 -11.94 9.75
C SER A 43 10.32 -11.70 8.96
N LEU A 44 11.41 -11.43 9.66
CA LEU A 44 12.71 -11.13 9.06
C LEU A 44 13.76 -12.16 9.47
N GLN A 45 14.61 -12.54 8.52
CA GLN A 45 15.84 -13.28 8.80
C GLN A 45 16.98 -12.29 8.96
N ILE A 46 17.28 -11.95 10.22
CA ILE A 46 18.35 -11.01 10.55
C ILE A 46 19.67 -11.77 10.67
N PRO A 47 20.70 -11.43 9.87
CA PRO A 47 21.98 -12.08 9.99
C PRO A 47 22.71 -11.71 11.27
N ALA A 48 23.47 -12.64 11.83
CA ALA A 48 24.31 -12.38 13.00
C ALA A 48 25.35 -11.29 12.68
N MET A 49 25.38 -10.23 13.50
CA MET A 49 26.22 -9.05 13.28
C MET A 49 26.01 -8.38 11.89
N GLY A 50 24.83 -8.55 11.30
CA GLY A 50 24.44 -7.91 10.04
C GLY A 50 23.64 -6.64 10.26
N MET A 51 23.68 -5.76 9.26
CA MET A 51 22.77 -4.63 9.09
C MET A 51 21.78 -4.92 7.96
N LEU A 52 20.51 -4.62 8.22
CA LEU A 52 19.42 -4.64 7.25
C LEU A 52 18.77 -3.25 7.23
N VAL A 53 18.65 -2.64 6.05
CA VAL A 53 17.93 -1.38 5.84
C VAL A 53 16.72 -1.66 4.97
N LEU A 54 15.56 -1.22 5.44
CA LEU A 54 14.29 -1.39 4.77
C LEU A 54 13.73 -0.04 4.35
N MET A 55 13.05 -0.01 3.21
CA MET A 55 12.22 1.10 2.77
C MET A 55 10.77 0.67 2.84
N HIS A 56 9.93 1.55 3.38
CA HIS A 56 8.48 1.38 3.37
C HIS A 56 7.96 1.90 2.04
N GLU A 57 7.29 1.03 1.30
CA GLU A 57 6.43 1.40 0.19
C GLU A 57 5.00 1.33 0.75
N PRO A 58 4.32 2.48 0.89
CA PRO A 58 2.94 2.46 1.37
C PRO A 58 2.14 1.47 0.53
N ALA A 59 1.26 0.69 1.17
CA ALA A 59 0.28 -0.12 0.46
C ALA A 59 -0.28 0.76 -0.65
N SER A 60 -0.16 0.32 -1.90
CA SER A 60 -0.51 1.13 -3.05
C SER A 60 -1.86 1.76 -2.77
N GLN A 61 -1.86 3.08 -2.60
CA GLN A 61 -3.01 3.84 -2.15
C GLN A 61 -4.16 3.40 -3.01
N CYS A 62 -5.09 2.67 -2.39
CA CYS A 62 -6.17 2.08 -3.13
C CYS A 62 -6.96 3.26 -3.67
N ALA A 63 -7.00 3.44 -4.98
CA ALA A 63 -7.70 4.60 -5.54
C ALA A 63 -9.21 4.59 -5.19
N ALA A 64 -9.71 3.46 -4.68
CA ALA A 64 -11.03 3.32 -4.10
C ALA A 64 -11.14 3.67 -2.60
N ASP A 65 -10.03 3.69 -1.83
CA ASP A 65 -9.96 4.26 -0.47
C ASP A 65 -9.83 5.78 -0.61
N TYR A 66 -10.97 6.45 -0.55
CA TYR A 66 -11.12 7.83 -0.97
C TYR A 66 -11.02 8.82 0.19
N ASN A 67 -11.10 8.31 1.42
CA ASN A 67 -10.90 9.09 2.64
C ASN A 67 -9.55 8.80 3.32
N ASP A 68 -8.73 7.92 2.72
CA ASP A 68 -7.40 7.49 3.19
C ASP A 68 -7.43 6.93 4.62
N ASP A 69 -8.52 6.26 5.00
CA ASP A 69 -8.67 5.67 6.35
C ASP A 69 -8.21 4.20 6.43
N GLY A 70 -7.90 3.59 5.29
CA GLY A 70 -7.42 2.21 5.17
C GLY A 70 -8.53 1.16 5.19
N ASP A 71 -9.80 1.55 5.35
CA ASP A 71 -10.96 0.66 5.41
C ASP A 71 -11.88 0.89 4.19
N LEU A 72 -11.80 0.03 3.18
CA LEU A 72 -12.68 0.13 2.00
C LEU A 72 -14.16 -0.16 2.35
N ASN A 73 -14.97 0.90 2.50
CA ASN A 73 -16.34 0.80 2.96
C ASN A 73 -17.27 1.90 2.38
N PHE A 74 -18.46 2.09 2.97
CA PHE A 74 -19.42 3.09 2.49
C PHE A 74 -18.91 4.55 2.59
N PHE A 75 -18.01 4.83 3.52
CA PHE A 75 -17.44 6.17 3.72
C PHE A 75 -16.62 6.61 2.50
N ASP A 76 -15.91 5.72 1.82
CA ASP A 76 -15.21 6.00 0.55
C ASP A 76 -16.17 6.41 -0.56
N VAL A 77 -17.27 5.65 -0.69
CA VAL A 77 -18.32 5.97 -1.66
C VAL A 77 -18.88 7.36 -1.40
N SER A 78 -19.12 7.70 -0.13
CA SER A 78 -19.61 9.01 0.25
C SER A 78 -18.61 10.13 -0.04
N ALA A 79 -17.31 9.89 0.19
CA ALA A 79 -16.24 10.84 -0.11
C ALA A 79 -16.07 11.05 -1.63
N PHE A 80 -16.10 9.97 -2.42
CA PHE A 80 -16.11 10.03 -3.88
C PHE A 80 -17.30 10.82 -4.41
N LEU A 81 -18.53 10.57 -3.91
CA LEU A 81 -19.72 11.29 -4.37
C LEU A 81 -19.67 12.79 -4.07
N VAL A 82 -19.05 13.19 -2.96
CA VAL A 82 -18.81 14.60 -2.64
C VAL A 82 -17.82 15.22 -3.63
N ALA A 83 -16.70 14.55 -3.90
CA ALA A 83 -15.70 15.00 -4.88
C ALA A 83 -16.28 15.09 -6.30
N PHE A 84 -17.05 14.09 -6.71
CA PHE A 84 -17.75 14.03 -8.00
C PHE A 84 -18.78 15.15 -8.15
N SER A 85 -19.55 15.44 -7.10
CA SER A 85 -20.55 16.53 -7.11
C SER A 85 -19.90 17.93 -7.15
N ASN A 86 -18.67 18.05 -6.65
CA ASN A 86 -17.89 19.28 -6.67
C ASN A 86 -16.97 19.38 -7.90
N GLU A 87 -17.02 18.41 -8.83
CA GLU A 87 -16.17 18.35 -10.02
C GLU A 87 -14.66 18.46 -9.66
N GLU A 88 -14.26 17.85 -8.55
CA GLU A 88 -12.85 17.86 -8.15
C GLU A 88 -12.00 16.97 -9.06
N PRO A 89 -10.77 17.39 -9.44
CA PRO A 89 -9.89 16.60 -10.30
C PRO A 89 -9.58 15.18 -9.78
N SER A 90 -9.75 14.92 -8.49
CA SER A 90 -9.61 13.60 -7.90
C SER A 90 -10.68 12.62 -8.41
N ALA A 91 -11.89 13.11 -8.71
CA ALA A 91 -13.03 12.30 -9.14
C ALA A 91 -13.07 12.00 -10.64
N ASP A 92 -12.15 12.57 -11.43
CA ASP A 92 -11.95 12.24 -12.85
C ASP A 92 -11.05 11.01 -12.97
N LEU A 93 -11.61 9.85 -12.65
CA LEU A 93 -10.90 8.57 -12.67
C LEU A 93 -10.66 8.08 -14.11
N SER A 94 -11.41 8.59 -15.08
CA SER A 94 -11.19 8.31 -16.51
C SER A 94 -10.09 9.17 -17.13
N GLY A 95 -9.79 10.33 -16.52
CA GLY A 95 -8.77 11.28 -16.96
C GLY A 95 -9.17 12.06 -18.22
N ASP A 96 -10.46 12.14 -18.52
CA ASP A 96 -11.00 12.77 -19.74
C ASP A 96 -11.54 14.19 -19.49
N GLY A 97 -11.47 14.66 -18.25
CA GLY A 97 -11.95 15.97 -17.81
C GLY A 97 -13.47 16.08 -17.70
N SER A 98 -14.21 14.98 -17.81
CA SER A 98 -15.68 14.95 -17.82
C SER A 98 -16.23 14.04 -16.73
N PHE A 99 -16.76 14.62 -15.65
CA PHE A 99 -17.38 13.89 -14.52
C PHE A 99 -18.68 13.20 -14.93
N ASN A 100 -18.62 11.92 -15.28
CA ASN A 100 -19.77 11.18 -15.79
C ASN A 100 -19.79 9.71 -15.35
N PHE A 101 -20.64 8.90 -15.99
CA PHE A 101 -20.79 7.48 -15.66
C PHE A 101 -19.46 6.69 -15.76
N PHE A 102 -18.54 7.09 -16.64
CA PHE A 102 -17.27 6.41 -16.80
C PHE A 102 -16.42 6.48 -15.53
N ASP A 103 -16.38 7.61 -14.83
CA ASP A 103 -15.65 7.73 -13.55
C ASP A 103 -16.28 6.86 -12.46
N VAL A 104 -17.61 6.84 -12.39
CA VAL A 104 -18.34 5.99 -11.44
C VAL A 104 -18.06 4.51 -11.73
N SER A 105 -18.02 4.12 -13.00
CA SER A 105 -17.73 2.73 -13.38
C SER A 105 -16.27 2.34 -13.08
N ALA A 106 -15.33 3.27 -13.21
CA ALA A 106 -13.93 3.09 -12.83
C ALA A 106 -13.79 2.91 -11.32
N PHE A 107 -14.45 3.78 -10.53
CA PHE A 107 -14.50 3.67 -9.07
C PHE A 107 -15.06 2.30 -8.64
N LEU A 108 -16.20 1.87 -9.19
CA LEU A 108 -16.79 0.57 -8.84
C LEU A 108 -15.90 -0.61 -9.22
N THR A 109 -15.17 -0.51 -10.32
CA THR A 109 -14.21 -1.54 -10.73
C THR A 109 -13.08 -1.67 -9.70
N GLN A 110 -12.54 -0.56 -9.23
CA GLN A 110 -11.50 -0.55 -8.19
C GLN A 110 -12.07 -1.01 -6.83
N PHE A 111 -13.25 -0.52 -6.45
CA PHE A 111 -13.93 -0.89 -5.21
C PHE A 111 -14.25 -2.40 -5.14
N THR A 112 -14.58 -3.03 -6.26
CA THR A 112 -14.86 -4.48 -6.33
C THR A 112 -13.61 -5.35 -6.44
N GLN A 113 -12.50 -4.80 -6.95
CA GLN A 113 -11.20 -5.48 -6.92
C GLN A 113 -10.59 -5.51 -5.51
N GLY A 114 -11.01 -4.60 -4.64
CA GLY A 114 -10.49 -4.46 -3.29
C GLY A 114 -9.09 -3.84 -3.28
N CYS A 115 -8.61 -3.56 -2.08
CA CYS A 115 -7.28 -3.04 -1.85
C CYS A 115 -6.35 -4.20 -1.45
N PRO A 116 -5.15 -4.33 -2.04
CA PRO A 116 -4.17 -5.35 -1.65
C PRO A 116 -3.67 -5.16 -0.22
#